data_AF-A0A5C8LBI7-F1
#
_entry.id   AF-A0A5C8LBI7-F1
#
_cell.length_a   1.000
_cell.length_b   1.000
_cell.length_c   1.000
_cell.angle_alpha   90.00
_cell.angle_beta   90.00
_cell.angle_gamma   90.00
#
_symmetry.space_group_name_H-M   'P 1'
#
loop_
_entity.id
_entity.type
_entity.pdbx_description
1 polymer ?
#
loop_
_entity_poly.entity_id
_entity_poly.type
_entity_poly.pdbx_seq_one_letter_code
_entity_poly.pdbx_strand_id
1 'polypeptide(L)'
;MIKKILFPFIAIFLAYRSYELLKTIWTLEPSELNFGSKLFLSFLLNLFITGVFAFIGFAYKTSQLLPESYYRIKNKKLIKKSSKFLKIQYFKMFLLFVFWGKRNNRLKYFNGTKSGLENLEYQTRQSEFGHLAALVVIQLSVIIVLIKEHYWIAFLTTTFNFISNFYPVLLQRNHRLQIERIKNIKKRKQTEQ
;
A
#
# COMPACT_ATOMS: atom_id res chain seq x y z
N MET A 1 -21.95 4.90 9.38
CA MET A 1 -21.96 6.25 8.76
C MET A 1 -20.77 7.10 9.20
N ILE A 2 -20.40 7.12 10.49
CA ILE A 2 -19.27 7.91 11.03
C ILE A 2 -17.97 7.74 10.22
N LYS A 3 -17.54 6.51 9.91
CA LYS A 3 -16.31 6.26 9.11
C LYS A 3 -16.34 6.90 7.71
N LYS A 4 -17.51 6.94 7.06
CA LYS A 4 -17.67 7.54 5.72
C LYS A 4 -17.58 9.07 5.73
N ILE A 5 -17.62 9.69 6.91
CA ILE A 5 -17.51 11.15 7.07
C ILE A 5 -16.15 11.49 7.67
N LEU A 6 -15.82 10.86 8.81
CA LEU A 6 -14.59 11.14 9.56
C LEU A 6 -13.33 10.81 8.77
N PHE A 7 -13.26 9.66 8.10
CA PHE A 7 -12.04 9.27 7.40
C PHE A 7 -11.75 10.15 6.18
N PRO A 8 -12.74 10.59 5.40
CA PRO A 8 -12.51 11.63 4.39
C PRO A 8 -12.00 12.95 4.96
N PHE A 9 -12.51 13.41 6.11
CA PHE A 9 -11.97 14.61 6.77
C PHE A 9 -10.50 14.43 7.16
N ILE A 10 -10.15 13.27 7.74
CA ILE A 10 -8.74 12.94 8.04
C ILE A 10 -7.91 12.90 6.77
N ALA A 11 -8.41 12.31 5.68
CA ALA A 11 -7.71 12.26 4.40
C ALA A 11 -7.49 13.65 3.80
N ILE A 12 -8.47 14.54 3.86
CA ILE A 12 -8.33 15.94 3.42
C ILE A 12 -7.26 16.66 4.25
N PHE A 13 -7.30 16.48 5.58
CA PHE A 13 -6.28 17.03 6.47
C PHE A 13 -4.88 16.52 6.11
N LEU A 14 -4.71 15.22 5.87
CA LEU A 14 -3.42 14.64 5.47
C LEU A 14 -2.95 15.12 4.09
N ALA A 15 -3.88 15.31 3.15
CA ALA A 15 -3.57 15.87 1.84
C ALA A 15 -3.07 17.31 1.98
N TYR A 16 -3.75 18.13 2.79
CA TYR A 16 -3.30 19.49 3.12
C TYR A 16 -1.92 19.49 3.78
N ARG A 17 -1.67 18.62 4.76
CA ARG A 17 -0.34 18.48 5.38
C ARG A 17 0.73 18.01 4.41
N SER A 18 0.39 17.18 3.43
CA SER A 18 1.31 16.75 2.37
C SER A 18 1.69 17.93 1.46
N TYR A 19 0.71 18.76 1.08
CA TYR A 19 0.94 19.97 0.30
C TYR A 19 1.83 20.97 1.04
N GLU A 20 1.53 21.27 2.31
CA GLU A 20 2.33 22.16 3.14
C GLU A 20 3.77 21.65 3.27
N LEU A 21 3.96 20.35 3.43
CA LEU A 21 5.30 19.75 3.51
C LEU A 21 6.10 19.93 2.22
N LEU A 22 5.46 19.72 1.06
CA LEU A 22 6.09 19.94 -0.25
C LEU A 22 6.40 21.42 -0.48
N LYS A 23 5.50 22.32 -0.07
CA LYS A 23 5.75 23.77 -0.13
C LYS A 23 6.96 24.15 0.70
N THR A 24 7.07 23.64 1.93
CA THR A 24 8.24 23.88 2.79
C THR A 24 9.53 23.35 2.16
N ILE A 25 9.51 22.13 1.60
CA ILE A 25 10.69 21.59 0.90
C ILE A 25 11.04 22.44 -0.33
N TRP A 26 10.03 22.98 -1.02
CA TRP A 26 10.24 23.82 -2.19
C TRP A 26 10.87 25.19 -1.87
N THR A 27 10.54 25.75 -0.70
CA THR A 27 11.03 27.07 -0.28
C THR A 27 12.38 27.05 0.40
N LEU A 28 12.74 25.93 1.04
CA LEU A 28 14.02 25.80 1.76
C LEU A 28 15.11 25.35 0.80
N GLU A 29 16.31 25.90 1.00
CA GLU A 29 17.50 25.47 0.28
C GLU A 29 18.01 24.14 0.86
N PRO A 30 18.59 23.23 0.03
CA PRO A 30 19.11 21.94 0.51
C PRO A 30 20.17 22.04 1.61
N SER A 31 20.90 23.14 1.66
CA SER A 31 21.94 23.44 2.67
C SER A 31 21.37 23.80 4.03
N GLU A 32 20.14 24.33 4.11
CA GLU A 32 19.49 24.73 5.37
C GLU A 32 19.03 23.52 6.20
N LEU A 33 18.91 22.36 5.57
CA LEU A 33 18.41 21.15 6.20
C LEU A 33 19.54 20.21 6.59
N ASN A 34 19.63 19.89 7.88
CA ASN A 34 20.47 18.78 8.34
C ASN A 34 19.89 17.41 7.92
N PHE A 35 20.69 16.35 8.02
CA PHE A 35 20.27 15.00 7.62
C PHE A 35 19.06 14.49 8.40
N GLY A 36 18.98 14.77 9.71
CA GLY A 36 17.85 14.37 10.55
C GLY A 36 16.52 14.97 10.07
N SER A 37 16.51 16.26 9.74
CA SER A 37 15.37 16.94 9.14
C SER A 37 15.01 16.34 7.78
N LYS A 38 15.99 16.05 6.92
CA LYS A 38 15.76 15.40 5.62
C LYS A 38 15.10 14.03 5.78
N LEU A 39 15.57 13.22 6.74
CA LEU A 39 14.99 11.93 7.08
C LEU A 39 13.55 12.05 7.58
N PHE A 40 13.31 12.97 8.51
CA PHE A 40 11.99 13.20 9.10
C PHE A 40 10.98 13.70 8.07
N LEU A 41 11.34 14.67 7.23
CA LEU A 41 10.50 15.17 6.14
C LEU A 41 10.16 14.06 5.14
N SER A 42 11.14 13.24 4.76
CA SER A 42 10.94 12.11 3.84
C SER A 42 9.97 11.07 4.40
N PHE A 43 10.08 10.78 5.71
CA PHE A 43 9.18 9.88 6.42
C PHE A 43 7.76 10.46 6.50
N LEU A 44 7.61 11.72 6.90
CA LEU A 44 6.30 12.38 7.00
C LEU A 44 5.59 12.46 5.64
N LEU A 45 6.32 12.77 4.57
CA LEU A 45 5.75 12.85 3.23
C LEU A 45 5.16 11.50 2.81
N ASN A 46 5.89 10.41 3.05
CA ASN A 46 5.40 9.05 2.80
C ASN A 46 4.18 8.72 3.66
N LEU A 47 4.26 9.01 4.97
CA LEU A 47 3.20 8.70 5.93
C LEU A 47 1.90 9.43 5.59
N PHE A 48 1.97 10.73 5.30
CA PHE A 48 0.80 11.54 5.02
C PHE A 48 0.15 11.15 3.70
N ILE A 49 0.91 11.05 2.60
CA ILE A 49 0.34 10.68 1.30
C ILE A 49 -0.23 9.26 1.35
N THR A 50 0.47 8.29 1.93
CA THR A 50 -0.05 6.93 2.11
C THR A 50 -1.31 6.93 2.99
N GLY A 51 -1.32 7.75 4.04
CA GLY A 51 -2.46 7.94 4.92
C GLY A 51 -3.71 8.43 4.19
N VAL A 52 -3.59 9.39 3.26
CA VAL A 52 -4.71 9.84 2.41
C VAL A 52 -5.42 8.65 1.77
N PHE A 53 -4.67 7.81 1.06
CA PHE A 53 -5.25 6.66 0.36
C PHE A 53 -5.72 5.55 1.30
N ALA A 54 -5.05 5.36 2.45
CA ALA A 54 -5.49 4.41 3.46
C ALA A 54 -6.86 4.81 4.06
N PHE A 55 -7.04 6.06 4.48
CA PHE A 55 -8.28 6.52 5.09
C PHE A 55 -9.45 6.55 4.10
N ILE A 56 -9.23 7.01 2.86
CA ILE A 56 -10.23 6.90 1.79
C ILE A 56 -10.57 5.43 1.51
N GLY A 57 -9.56 4.56 1.44
CA GLY A 57 -9.74 3.12 1.25
C GLY A 57 -10.47 2.42 2.39
N PHE A 58 -10.41 2.94 3.62
CA PHE A 58 -11.21 2.42 4.73
C PHE A 58 -12.67 2.90 4.72
N ALA A 59 -12.95 4.03 4.06
CA ALA A 59 -14.28 4.62 3.96
C ALA A 59 -15.08 4.11 2.75
N TYR A 60 -14.41 3.92 1.62
CA TYR A 60 -15.03 3.67 0.32
C TYR A 60 -14.40 2.47 -0.40
N LYS A 61 -15.11 1.90 -1.38
CA LYS A 61 -14.64 0.76 -2.19
C LYS A 61 -13.65 1.19 -3.29
N THR A 62 -12.55 1.80 -2.90
CA THR A 62 -11.57 2.36 -3.86
C THR A 62 -10.96 1.34 -4.83
N SER A 63 -10.95 0.05 -4.49
CA SER A 63 -10.56 -1.01 -5.42
C SER A 63 -11.42 -1.08 -6.70
N GLN A 64 -12.60 -0.46 -6.72
CA GLN A 64 -13.45 -0.39 -7.90
C GLN A 64 -13.04 0.71 -8.89
N LEU A 65 -12.07 1.56 -8.52
CA LEU A 65 -11.53 2.60 -9.41
C LEU A 65 -10.62 2.02 -10.51
N LEU A 66 -10.07 0.82 -10.30
CA LEU A 66 -9.34 0.08 -11.33
C LEU A 66 -10.21 -1.03 -11.91
N PRO A 67 -10.08 -1.34 -13.21
CA PRO A 67 -10.84 -2.40 -13.83
C PRO A 67 -10.44 -3.77 -13.29
N GLU A 68 -11.35 -4.74 -13.33
CA GLU A 68 -11.10 -6.15 -12.96
C GLU A 68 -9.87 -6.75 -13.68
N SER A 69 -9.61 -6.29 -14.90
CA SER A 69 -8.46 -6.71 -15.71
C SER A 69 -7.11 -6.37 -15.07
N TYR A 70 -7.03 -5.31 -14.25
CA TYR A 70 -5.83 -4.92 -13.51
C TYR A 70 -5.50 -5.94 -12.40
N TYR A 71 -6.52 -6.43 -11.70
CA TYR A 71 -6.35 -7.37 -10.59
C TYR A 71 -6.08 -8.80 -11.05
N ARG A 72 -6.36 -9.12 -12.33
CA ARG A 72 -6.05 -10.43 -12.90
C ARG A 72 -4.53 -10.63 -13.04
N ILE A 73 -3.98 -11.68 -12.42
CA ILE A 73 -2.54 -11.96 -12.51
C ILE A 73 -2.20 -12.62 -13.85
N LYS A 74 -1.73 -11.82 -14.82
CA LYS A 74 -1.31 -12.29 -16.15
C LYS A 74 -0.02 -13.12 -16.10
N ASN A 75 1.00 -12.66 -15.38
CA ASN A 75 2.31 -13.32 -15.33
C ASN A 75 2.64 -13.85 -13.92
N LYS A 76 2.19 -15.07 -13.63
CA LYS A 76 2.40 -15.72 -12.33
C LYS A 76 3.88 -15.99 -12.02
N LYS A 77 4.68 -16.27 -13.04
CA LYS A 77 6.13 -16.55 -12.90
C LYS A 77 6.88 -15.31 -12.43
N LEU A 78 6.58 -14.15 -13.01
CA LEU A 78 7.19 -12.88 -12.62
C LEU A 78 6.87 -12.55 -11.15
N ILE A 79 5.60 -12.56 -10.76
CA ILE A 79 5.20 -12.25 -9.37
C ILE A 79 5.90 -13.17 -8.37
N LYS A 80 5.99 -14.49 -8.65
CA LYS A 80 6.71 -15.44 -7.80
C LYS A 80 8.22 -15.15 -7.75
N LYS A 81 8.85 -14.88 -8.89
CA LYS A 81 10.29 -14.58 -8.97
C LYS A 81 10.61 -13.29 -8.21
N SER A 82 9.86 -12.22 -8.44
CA SER A 82 10.01 -10.94 -7.73
C SER A 82 9.76 -11.10 -6.23
N SER A 83 8.73 -11.83 -5.83
CA SER A 83 8.42 -12.10 -4.41
C SER A 83 9.55 -12.86 -3.70
N LYS A 84 10.17 -13.84 -4.38
CA LYS A 84 11.31 -14.60 -3.85
C LYS A 84 12.57 -13.72 -3.78
N PHE A 85 12.86 -12.97 -4.84
CA PHE A 85 14.03 -12.10 -4.93
C PHE A 85 14.01 -11.01 -3.85
N LEU A 86 12.88 -10.32 -3.70
CA LEU A 86 12.68 -9.28 -2.69
C LEU A 86 12.41 -9.82 -1.28
N LYS A 87 12.44 -11.15 -1.14
CA LYS A 87 12.21 -11.89 0.10
C LYS A 87 10.97 -11.40 0.86
N ILE A 88 9.86 -11.26 0.15
CA ILE A 88 8.61 -10.70 0.67
C ILE A 88 8.04 -11.46 1.88
N GLN A 89 8.50 -12.70 2.09
CA GLN A 89 8.22 -13.49 3.27
C GLN A 89 8.70 -12.79 4.56
N TYR A 90 9.88 -12.17 4.59
CA TYR A 90 10.34 -11.44 5.79
C TYR A 90 9.46 -10.22 6.05
N PHE A 91 9.08 -9.50 5.01
CA PHE A 91 8.14 -8.39 5.14
C PHE A 91 6.77 -8.85 5.69
N LYS A 92 6.25 -9.98 5.18
CA LYS A 92 5.03 -10.61 5.72
C LYS A 92 5.19 -10.99 7.20
N MET A 93 6.31 -11.59 7.59
CA MET A 93 6.57 -11.98 8.97
C MET A 93 6.67 -10.75 9.88
N PHE A 94 7.35 -9.70 9.44
CA PHE A 94 7.39 -8.42 10.14
C PHE A 94 5.98 -7.85 10.37
N LEU A 95 5.15 -7.80 9.32
CA LEU A 95 3.77 -7.32 9.44
C LEU A 95 2.93 -8.19 10.40
N LEU A 96 3.12 -9.50 10.40
CA LEU A 96 2.47 -10.40 11.35
C LEU A 96 2.97 -10.15 12.77
N PHE A 97 4.26 -9.94 12.97
CA PHE A 97 4.81 -9.68 14.30
C PHE A 97 4.30 -8.36 14.89
N VAL A 98 4.32 -7.28 14.10
CA VAL A 98 4.00 -5.93 14.59
C VAL A 98 2.50 -5.65 14.65
N PHE A 99 1.72 -6.07 13.64
CA PHE A 99 0.34 -5.60 13.48
C PHE A 99 -0.70 -6.74 13.47
N TRP A 100 -0.42 -7.84 12.78
CA TRP A 100 -1.46 -8.81 12.34
C TRP A 100 -1.42 -10.17 13.04
N GLY A 101 -0.51 -10.37 14.01
CA GLY A 101 -0.27 -11.65 14.69
C GLY A 101 -1.34 -12.05 15.70
N LYS A 102 -2.23 -11.12 16.09
CA LYS A 102 -3.33 -11.39 17.01
C LYS A 102 -4.48 -12.10 16.29
N ARG A 103 -5.07 -13.13 16.92
CA ARG A 103 -6.18 -13.93 16.36
C ARG A 103 -7.35 -13.07 15.88
N ASN A 104 -7.78 -12.10 16.69
CA ASN A 104 -8.90 -11.21 16.38
C ASN A 104 -8.64 -10.38 15.11
N ASN A 105 -7.38 -10.04 14.83
CA ASN A 105 -7.02 -9.32 13.62
C ASN A 105 -7.06 -10.23 12.38
N ARG A 106 -6.64 -11.50 12.50
CA ARG A 106 -6.74 -12.47 11.38
C ARG A 106 -8.18 -12.77 10.99
N LEU A 107 -9.06 -12.95 11.97
CA LEU A 107 -10.48 -13.28 11.74
C LEU A 107 -11.25 -12.18 11.00
N LYS A 108 -10.81 -10.92 11.08
CA LYS A 108 -11.37 -9.80 10.29
C LYS A 108 -11.19 -10.00 8.77
N TYR A 109 -10.14 -10.69 8.36
CA TYR A 109 -9.82 -10.91 6.95
C TYR A 109 -10.26 -12.28 6.47
N PHE A 110 -9.98 -13.33 7.25
CA PHE A 110 -10.33 -14.70 6.90
C PHE A 110 -10.72 -15.52 8.13
N ASN A 111 -11.91 -16.11 8.08
CA ASN A 111 -12.52 -16.91 9.15
C ASN A 111 -12.59 -18.41 8.82
N GLY A 112 -12.01 -18.86 7.69
CA GLY A 112 -12.05 -20.26 7.26
C GLY A 112 -13.17 -20.61 6.28
N THR A 113 -14.14 -19.72 6.04
CA THR A 113 -15.31 -20.01 5.20
C THR A 113 -15.12 -19.58 3.73
N LYS A 114 -16.08 -19.94 2.85
CA LYS A 114 -16.13 -19.44 1.47
C LYS A 114 -16.27 -17.92 1.40
N SER A 115 -17.22 -17.36 2.17
CA SER A 115 -17.41 -15.90 2.27
C SER A 115 -16.17 -15.21 2.86
N GLY A 116 -15.46 -15.87 3.79
CA GLY A 116 -14.17 -15.39 4.27
C GLY A 116 -13.12 -15.28 3.16
N LEU A 117 -13.08 -16.20 2.21
CA LEU A 117 -12.14 -16.17 1.08
C LEU A 117 -12.47 -15.02 0.10
N GLU A 118 -13.76 -14.74 -0.12
CA GLU A 118 -14.22 -13.59 -0.92
C GLU A 118 -13.89 -12.27 -0.24
N ASN A 119 -14.09 -12.17 1.08
CA ASN A 119 -13.66 -11.01 1.86
C ASN A 119 -12.14 -10.81 1.81
N LEU A 120 -11.36 -11.89 1.96
CA LEU A 120 -9.90 -11.81 1.85
C LEU A 120 -9.45 -11.30 0.48
N GLU A 121 -10.09 -11.74 -0.60
CA GLU A 121 -9.81 -11.21 -1.93
C GLU A 121 -10.14 -9.73 -2.05
N TYR A 122 -11.33 -9.32 -1.59
CA TYR A 122 -11.75 -7.92 -1.59
C TYR A 122 -10.76 -7.04 -0.82
N GLN A 123 -10.40 -7.42 0.41
CA GLN A 123 -9.45 -6.68 1.25
C GLN A 123 -8.05 -6.61 0.63
N THR A 124 -7.63 -7.68 -0.06
CA THR A 124 -6.36 -7.71 -0.81
C THR A 124 -6.37 -6.68 -1.95
N ARG A 125 -7.47 -6.56 -2.71
CA ARG A 125 -7.64 -5.53 -3.76
C ARG A 125 -7.68 -4.13 -3.17
N GLN A 126 -8.38 -3.97 -2.06
CA GLN A 126 -8.55 -2.70 -1.38
C GLN A 126 -7.22 -2.14 -0.88
N SER A 127 -6.41 -2.98 -0.21
CA SER A 127 -5.06 -2.62 0.24
C SER A 127 -4.11 -2.42 -0.95
N GLU A 128 -4.18 -3.25 -1.99
CA GLU A 128 -3.34 -3.09 -3.18
C GLU A 128 -3.58 -1.73 -3.86
N PHE A 129 -4.84 -1.32 -4.04
CA PHE A 129 -5.15 -0.02 -4.62
C PHE A 129 -4.58 1.14 -3.79
N GLY A 130 -4.83 1.12 -2.47
CA GLY A 130 -4.39 2.21 -1.60
C GLY A 130 -2.88 2.43 -1.66
N HIS A 131 -2.10 1.35 -1.59
CA HIS A 131 -0.65 1.41 -1.69
C HIS A 131 -0.17 1.74 -3.11
N LEU A 132 -0.84 1.26 -4.16
CA LEU A 132 -0.47 1.62 -5.53
C LEU A 132 -0.67 3.11 -5.80
N ALA A 133 -1.82 3.66 -5.40
CA ALA A 133 -2.11 5.07 -5.57
C ALA A 133 -1.10 5.94 -4.79
N ALA A 134 -0.80 5.57 -3.55
CA ALA A 134 0.23 6.22 -2.75
C ALA A 134 1.62 6.12 -3.41
N LEU A 135 1.99 4.94 -3.92
CA LEU A 135 3.26 4.71 -4.61
C LEU A 135 3.46 5.71 -5.75
N VAL A 136 2.44 5.84 -6.62
CA VAL A 136 2.47 6.72 -7.79
C VAL A 136 2.54 8.20 -7.36
N VAL A 137 1.67 8.63 -6.45
CA VAL A 137 1.63 10.04 -6.03
C VAL A 137 2.92 10.45 -5.30
N ILE A 138 3.47 9.60 -4.43
CA ILE A 138 4.75 9.88 -3.78
C ILE A 138 5.87 9.96 -4.82
N GLN A 139 5.87 9.09 -5.84
CA GLN A 139 6.88 9.14 -6.89
C GLN A 139 6.79 10.42 -7.73
N LEU A 140 5.58 10.95 -7.97
CA LEU A 140 5.40 12.26 -8.60
C LEU A 140 5.91 13.40 -7.70
N SER A 141 5.63 13.33 -6.39
CA SER A 141 6.17 14.29 -5.42
C SER A 141 7.70 14.27 -5.38
N VAL A 142 8.34 13.12 -5.55
CA VAL A 142 9.81 13.00 -5.65
C VAL A 142 10.35 13.80 -6.84
N ILE A 143 9.63 13.88 -7.98
CA ILE A 143 10.05 14.69 -9.13
C ILE A 143 10.11 16.18 -8.73
N ILE A 144 9.11 16.67 -7.98
CA ILE A 144 9.08 18.05 -7.48
C ILE A 144 10.28 18.31 -6.55
N VAL A 145 10.58 17.37 -5.66
CA VAL A 145 11.72 17.46 -4.73
C VAL A 145 13.06 17.47 -5.49
N LEU A 146 13.19 16.70 -6.57
CA LEU A 146 14.40 16.65 -7.40
C LEU A 146 14.62 17.94 -8.19
N ILE A 147 13.56 18.61 -8.67
CA ILE A 147 13.66 19.92 -9.34
C ILE A 147 14.29 20.97 -8.41
N LYS A 148 14.14 20.81 -7.10
CA LYS A 148 14.75 21.66 -6.07
C LYS A 148 16.03 21.10 -5.48
N GLU A 149 16.65 20.16 -6.17
CA GLU A 149 17.97 19.62 -5.83
C GLU A 149 18.06 18.98 -4.42
N HIS A 150 16.92 18.64 -3.81
CA HIS A 150 16.84 17.96 -2.52
C HIS A 150 17.10 16.45 -2.67
N TYR A 151 18.26 16.07 -3.21
CA TYR A 151 18.59 14.69 -3.61
C TYR A 151 18.47 13.69 -2.46
N TRP A 152 18.89 14.06 -1.24
CA TRP A 152 18.76 13.20 -0.06
C TRP A 152 17.30 12.95 0.32
N ILE A 153 16.45 13.98 0.26
CA ILE A 153 15.02 13.82 0.54
C ILE A 153 14.38 12.95 -0.55
N ALA A 154 14.72 13.17 -1.82
CA ALA A 154 14.24 12.36 -2.93
C ALA A 154 14.63 10.88 -2.78
N PHE A 155 15.90 10.60 -2.44
CA PHE A 155 16.41 9.25 -2.21
C PHE A 155 15.71 8.56 -1.02
N LEU A 156 15.64 9.22 0.13
CA LEU A 156 15.00 8.68 1.33
C LEU A 156 13.49 8.49 1.13
N THR A 157 12.82 9.44 0.48
CA THR A 157 11.40 9.36 0.15
C THR A 157 11.12 8.19 -0.77
N THR A 158 11.94 7.98 -1.81
CA THR A 158 11.82 6.84 -2.72
C THR A 158 12.05 5.51 -2.01
N THR A 159 13.06 5.46 -1.12
CA THR A 159 13.37 4.26 -0.32
C THR A 159 12.21 3.89 0.60
N PHE A 160 11.66 4.87 1.34
CA PHE A 160 10.49 4.64 2.16
C PHE A 160 9.27 4.24 1.34
N ASN A 161 9.06 4.82 0.17
CA ASN A 161 7.94 4.50 -0.70
C ASN A 161 8.03 3.07 -1.23
N PHE A 162 9.25 2.62 -1.55
CA PHE A 162 9.51 1.24 -1.95
C PHE A 162 9.14 0.25 -0.83
N ILE A 163 9.56 0.52 0.41
CA ILE A 163 9.26 -0.37 1.56
C ILE A 163 7.78 -0.29 1.97
N SER A 164 7.20 0.91 2.02
CA SER A 164 5.88 1.14 2.60
C SER A 164 4.73 0.99 1.60
N ASN A 165 4.98 1.05 0.28
CA ASN A 165 3.93 0.94 -0.74
C ASN A 165 4.23 -0.12 -1.79
N PHE A 166 5.44 -0.19 -2.35
CA PHE A 166 5.74 -1.20 -3.37
C PHE A 166 5.72 -2.63 -2.79
N TYR A 167 6.35 -2.86 -1.63
CA TYR A 167 6.31 -4.16 -0.95
C TYR A 167 4.88 -4.61 -0.64
N PRO A 168 3.99 -3.78 -0.05
CA PRO A 168 2.58 -4.13 0.10
C PRO A 168 1.86 -4.48 -1.20
N VAL A 169 2.05 -3.71 -2.29
CA VAL A 169 1.44 -4.04 -3.60
C VAL A 169 1.85 -5.43 -4.06
N LEU A 170 3.15 -5.75 -4.01
CA LEU A 170 3.65 -7.06 -4.39
C LEU A 170 3.13 -8.17 -3.46
N LEU A 171 3.01 -7.88 -2.16
CA LEU A 171 2.50 -8.82 -1.16
C LEU A 171 1.04 -9.17 -1.45
N GLN A 172 0.21 -8.17 -1.73
CA GLN A 172 -1.19 -8.38 -2.08
C GLN A 172 -1.34 -9.18 -3.37
N ARG A 173 -0.52 -8.90 -4.40
CA ARG A 173 -0.50 -9.72 -5.62
C ARG A 173 -0.08 -11.16 -5.36
N ASN A 174 0.89 -11.39 -4.47
CA ASN A 174 1.30 -12.74 -4.08
C ASN A 174 0.22 -13.47 -3.26
N HIS A 175 -0.54 -12.77 -2.41
CA HIS A 175 -1.71 -13.35 -1.73
C HIS A 175 -2.79 -13.76 -2.73
N ARG A 176 -3.05 -12.93 -3.76
CA ARG A 176 -4.02 -13.22 -4.81
C ARG A 176 -3.72 -14.52 -5.56
N LEU A 177 -2.45 -14.82 -5.83
CA LEU A 177 -2.02 -16.11 -6.39
C LEU A 177 -2.43 -17.31 -5.54
N GLN A 178 -2.35 -17.18 -4.21
CA GLN A 178 -2.74 -18.24 -3.27
C GLN A 178 -4.26 -18.41 -3.23
N ILE A 179 -5.01 -17.29 -3.24
CA ILE A 179 -6.47 -17.28 -3.28
C ILE A 179 -6.97 -17.97 -4.57
N GLU A 180 -6.41 -17.61 -5.74
CA GLU A 180 -6.74 -18.25 -7.02
C GLU A 180 -6.50 -19.76 -6.99
N ARG A 181 -5.37 -20.21 -6.41
CA ARG A 181 -5.06 -21.64 -6.28
C ARG A 181 -6.14 -22.36 -5.46
N ILE A 182 -6.54 -21.80 -4.31
CA ILE A 182 -7.57 -22.39 -3.44
C ILE A 182 -8.92 -22.45 -4.18
N LYS A 183 -9.31 -21.37 -4.87
CA LYS A 183 -10.56 -21.33 -5.65
C LYS A 183 -10.57 -22.39 -6.75
N ASN A 184 -9.47 -22.56 -7.47
CA ASN A 184 -9.37 -23.56 -8.54
C ASN A 184 -9.47 -24.99 -8.00
N ILE A 185 -8.86 -25.29 -6.84
CA ILE A 185 -8.97 -26.61 -6.20
C ILE A 185 -10.43 -26.89 -5.81
N LYS A 186 -11.12 -25.91 -5.22
CA LYS A 186 -12.54 -26.07 -4.86
C LYS A 186 -13.44 -26.28 -6.07
N LYS A 187 -13.22 -25.53 -7.16
CA LYS A 187 -14.01 -25.67 -8.39
C LYS A 187 -13.90 -27.08 -8.99
N ARG A 188 -12.70 -27.67 -9.01
CA ARG A 188 -12.49 -29.04 -9.50
C ARG A 188 -13.28 -30.06 -8.68
N LYS A 189 -13.19 -30.00 -7.35
CA LYS A 189 -13.94 -30.88 -6.45
C LYS A 189 -15.46 -30.81 -6.62
N GLN A 190 -16.00 -29.64 -6.99
CA GLN A 190 -17.43 -29.47 -7.26
C GLN A 190 -17.87 -30.00 -8.63
N THR A 191 -16.93 -30.22 -9.56
CA THR A 191 -17.22 -30.78 -10.89
C THR A 191 -17.09 -32.31 -10.90
N GLU A 192 -16.45 -32.87 -9.85
CA GLU A 192 -16.26 -34.30 -9.62
C GLU A 192 -17.36 -34.93 -8.74
N GLN A 193 -18.32 -34.12 -8.28
CA GLN A 193 -19.52 -34.51 -7.50
C GLN A 193 -20.76 -34.32 -8.35
#